data_AF-A0A7K3H4I2-F1
#
_entry.id   AF-A0A7K3H4I2-F1
#
_cell.length_a   1.000
_cell.length_b   1.000
_cell.length_c   1.000
_cell.angle_alpha   90.00
_cell.angle_beta   90.00
_cell.angle_gamma   90.00
#
_symmetry.space_group_name_H-M   'P 1'
#
loop_
_entity.id
_entity.type
_entity.pdbx_description
1 polymer ?
#
loop_
_entity_poly.entity_id
_entity_poly.type
_entity_poly.pdbx_seq_one_letter_code
_entity_poly.pdbx_strand_id
1 'polypeptide(L)' 'MTENNTAPSGPPSPRSPGYWDAAAPEFDEEPDHGLRDPAVRAAWSARLADWLPGEPSDVLDLGCGTGSLAL' A
#
# COMPACT_ATOMS: atom_id res chain seq x y z
N MET A 1 18.66 -12.03 -35.34
CA MET A 1 17.21 -12.09 -35.09
C MET A 1 16.94 -11.13 -33.94
N THR A 2 16.54 -9.90 -34.27
CA THR A 2 16.12 -8.89 -33.29
C THR A 2 14.66 -9.19 -32.95
N GLU A 3 14.41 -9.72 -31.76
CA GLU A 3 13.04 -9.88 -31.27
C GLU A 3 12.46 -8.49 -30.98
N ASN A 4 11.56 -8.06 -31.87
CA ASN A 4 10.78 -6.85 -31.73
C ASN A 4 9.68 -7.09 -30.68
N ASN A 5 10.06 -7.12 -29.40
CA ASN A 5 9.10 -7.20 -28.31
C ASN A 5 8.50 -5.81 -28.06
N THR A 6 7.53 -5.43 -28.89
CA THR A 6 6.72 -4.23 -28.64
C THR A 6 5.99 -4.46 -27.33
N ALA A 7 6.23 -3.60 -26.34
CA ALA A 7 5.51 -3.62 -25.07
C ALA A 7 3.99 -3.64 -25.32
N PRO A 8 3.20 -4.38 -24.52
CA PRO A 8 1.76 -4.47 -24.71
C PRO A 8 1.13 -3.07 -24.74
N SER A 9 0.33 -2.78 -25.77
CA SER A 9 -0.19 -1.46 -26.12
C SER A 9 -1.34 -0.96 -25.22
N GLY A 10 -1.43 -1.45 -23.99
CA GLY A 10 -2.50 -1.12 -23.04
C GLY A 10 -1.94 -0.75 -21.66
N PRO A 11 -2.73 -0.09 -20.81
CA PRO A 11 -2.32 0.18 -19.45
C PRO A 11 -1.94 -1.15 -18.76
N PRO A 12 -0.91 -1.14 -17.90
CA PRO A 12 -0.50 -2.34 -17.18
C PRO A 12 -1.69 -2.92 -16.40
N SER A 13 -1.78 -4.25 -16.36
CA SER A 13 -2.78 -4.93 -15.54
C SER A 13 -2.64 -4.51 -14.07
N PRO A 14 -3.73 -4.34 -13.31
CA PRO A 14 -3.65 -4.03 -11.87
C PRO A 14 -2.95 -5.10 -11.03
N ARG A 15 -2.64 -6.27 -11.62
CA ARG A 15 -1.83 -7.31 -10.97
C ARG A 15 -0.33 -7.23 -11.31
N SER A 16 0.12 -6.33 -12.17
CA SER A 16 1.54 -6.20 -12.50
C SER A 16 2.23 -5.16 -11.62
N PRO A 17 3.54 -5.31 -11.34
CA PRO A 17 4.30 -4.29 -10.61
C PRO A 17 4.24 -2.92 -11.29
N GLY A 18 4.36 -2.87 -12.63
CA GLY A 18 4.38 -1.61 -13.38
C GLY A 18 3.08 -0.79 -13.31
N TYR A 19 1.94 -1.40 -12.97
CA TYR A 19 0.72 -0.64 -12.65
C TYR A 19 0.88 0.10 -11.32
N TRP A 20 1.36 -0.61 -10.29
CA TRP A 20 1.56 -0.06 -8.96
C TRP A 20 2.70 0.96 -8.93
N ASP A 21 3.77 0.75 -9.68
CA ASP A 21 4.88 1.70 -9.82
C ASP A 21 4.40 3.05 -10.38
N ALA A 22 3.46 3.02 -11.32
CA ALA A 22 2.89 4.24 -11.91
C ALA A 22 1.92 4.97 -10.95
N ALA A 23 1.20 4.23 -10.10
CA ALA A 23 0.25 4.79 -9.14
C ALA A 23 0.92 5.30 -7.85
N ALA A 24 2.07 4.73 -7.47
CA ALA A 24 2.72 4.97 -6.19
C ALA A 24 2.95 6.46 -5.82
N PRO A 25 3.32 7.37 -6.74
CA PRO A 25 3.61 8.77 -6.36
C PRO A 25 2.43 9.54 -5.76
N GLU A 26 1.20 9.17 -6.11
CA GLU A 26 -0.02 9.91 -5.73
C GLU A 26 -0.99 9.06 -4.89
N PHE A 27 -0.70 7.75 -4.72
CA PHE A 27 -1.64 6.80 -4.13
C PHE A 27 -2.14 7.21 -2.75
N ASP A 28 -1.25 7.72 -1.89
CA ASP A 28 -1.59 8.13 -0.52
C ASP A 28 -2.24 9.51 -0.42
N GLU A 29 -2.24 10.28 -1.51
CA GLU A 29 -2.95 11.57 -1.61
C GLU A 29 -4.45 11.37 -1.82
N GLU A 30 -4.85 10.21 -2.35
CA GLU A 30 -6.25 9.87 -2.50
C GLU A 30 -6.93 9.70 -1.11
N PRO A 31 -8.20 10.12 -0.98
CA PRO A 31 -8.96 9.94 0.25
C PRO A 31 -8.90 8.49 0.74
N ASP A 32 -8.77 8.32 2.06
CA ASP A 32 -8.72 7.02 2.76
C ASP A 32 -7.46 6.17 2.56
N HIS A 33 -6.48 6.58 1.74
CA HIS A 33 -5.25 5.80 1.51
C HIS A 33 -4.12 6.14 2.50
N GLY A 34 -3.82 7.41 2.73
CA GLY A 34 -2.72 7.82 3.60
C GLY A 34 -3.00 7.82 5.11
N LEU A 35 -4.19 7.39 5.56
CA LEU A 35 -4.65 7.44 6.97
C LEU A 35 -4.41 8.81 7.66
N ARG A 36 -4.56 9.90 6.91
CA ARG A 36 -4.27 11.26 7.39
C ARG A 36 -5.36 11.85 8.28
N ASP A 37 -6.57 11.31 8.20
CA ASP A 37 -7.66 11.68 9.10
C ASP A 37 -7.38 11.12 10.52
N PRO A 38 -7.32 11.97 11.56
CA PRO A 38 -7.01 11.53 12.92
C PRO A 38 -8.00 10.52 13.50
N ALA A 39 -9.29 10.63 13.17
CA ALA A 39 -10.32 9.71 13.67
C ALA A 39 -10.18 8.34 13.00
N VAL A 40 -9.89 8.31 11.70
CA VAL A 40 -9.62 7.06 10.97
C VAL A 40 -8.36 6.39 11.49
N ARG A 41 -7.27 7.16 11.69
CA ARG A 41 -6.02 6.64 12.26
C ARG A 41 -6.23 6.05 13.65
N ALA A 42 -6.97 6.73 14.52
CA ALA A 42 -7.30 6.22 15.86
C ALA A 42 -8.14 4.93 15.81
N ALA A 43 -9.10 4.83 14.90
CA ALA A 43 -9.90 3.62 14.72
C ALA A 43 -9.04 2.43 14.27
N TRP A 44 -8.08 2.64 13.36
CA TRP A 44 -7.10 1.61 12.98
C TRP A 44 -6.19 1.20 14.14
N SER A 45 -5.67 2.15 14.92
CA SER A 45 -4.85 1.84 16.09
C SER A 45 -5.61 0.98 17.11
N ALA A 46 -6.87 1.32 17.40
CA ALA A 46 -7.71 0.51 18.29
C ALA A 46 -7.92 -0.90 17.72
N ARG A 47 -8.16 -1.01 16.41
CA ARG A 47 -8.36 -2.29 15.75
C ARG A 47 -7.12 -3.18 15.80
N LEU A 48 -5.93 -2.60 15.59
CA LEU A 48 -4.67 -3.32 15.68
C LEU A 48 -4.39 -3.78 17.11
N ALA A 49 -4.67 -2.95 18.11
CA ALA A 49 -4.52 -3.34 19.52
C ALA A 49 -5.41 -4.52 19.92
N ASP A 50 -6.62 -4.61 19.34
CA ASP A 50 -7.52 -5.75 19.56
C ASP A 50 -7.07 -7.04 18.85
N TRP A 51 -6.26 -6.91 17.79
CA TRP A 51 -5.83 -8.03 16.97
C TRP A 51 -4.45 -8.58 17.33
N LEU A 52 -3.54 -7.70 17.73
CA LEU A 52 -2.16 -8.06 18.01
C LEU A 52 -2.01 -8.61 19.43
N PRO A 53 -0.96 -9.39 19.70
CA PRO A 53 -0.61 -9.78 21.07
C PRO A 53 -0.34 -8.55 21.94
N GLY A 54 -0.63 -8.67 23.24
CA GLY A 54 -0.36 -7.59 24.20
C GLY A 54 1.13 -7.41 24.50
N GLU A 55 1.93 -8.45 24.27
CA GLU A 55 3.39 -8.43 24.34
C GLU A 55 4.05 -7.87 23.08
N PRO A 56 5.23 -7.23 23.20
CA PRO A 56 6.01 -6.81 22.03
C PRO A 56 6.24 -7.97 21.07
N SER A 57 5.96 -7.74 19.78
CA SER A 57 5.98 -8.76 18.73
C SER A 57 6.67 -8.22 17.48
N ASP A 58 7.35 -9.09 16.75
CA ASP A 58 7.86 -8.79 15.41
C ASP A 58 6.72 -8.90 14.40
N VAL A 59 6.35 -7.79 13.75
CA VAL A 59 5.20 -7.70 12.83
C VAL A 59 5.67 -7.32 11.42
N LEU A 60 5.13 -8.02 10.42
CA LEU A 60 5.35 -7.73 9.00
C LEU A 60 4.13 -7.02 8.41
N ASP A 61 4.31 -5.77 7.96
CA ASP A 61 3.30 -5.01 7.22
C ASP A 61 3.47 -5.24 5.70
N LEU A 62 2.53 -5.98 5.10
CA LEU A 62 2.56 -6.33 3.67
C LEU A 62 1.75 -5.34 2.85
N GLY A 63 2.41 -4.71 1.86
CA GLY A 63 1.78 -3.66 1.06
C GLY A 63 1.66 -2.36 1.85
N CYS A 64 2.67 -2.04 2.67
CA CYS A 64 2.65 -0.94 3.63
C CYS A 64 2.53 0.47 3.03
N GLY A 65 2.64 0.62 1.70
CA GLY A 65 2.66 1.94 1.05
C GLY A 65 3.78 2.81 1.61
N THR A 66 3.44 4.00 2.12
CA THR A 66 4.38 4.87 2.86
C THR A 66 4.61 4.47 4.33
N GLY A 67 4.02 3.38 4.79
CA GLY A 67 4.17 2.87 6.16
C GLY A 67 3.24 3.53 7.18
N SER A 68 2.12 4.12 6.74
CA SER A 68 1.20 4.90 7.59
C SER A 68 0.59 4.13 8.78
N LEU A 69 0.58 2.79 8.73
CA LEU A 69 0.17 1.93 9.85
C LEU A 69 1.31 1.65 10.85
N ALA A 70 2.55 1.65 10.40
CA ALA A 70 3.73 1.33 11.20
C ALA A 70 4.44 2.57 11.79
N LEU A 71 4.25 3.75 11.18
CA LEU A 71 4.81 5.06 11.56
C LEU A 71 3.75 5.94 12.23
#